data_AF-J3NDK2-F1
#
_entry.id   AF-J3NDK2-F1
#
_cell.length_a   1.000
_cell.length_b   1.000
_cell.length_c   1.000
_cell.angle_alpha   90.00
_cell.angle_beta   90.00
_cell.angle_gamma   90.00
#
_symmetry.space_group_name_H-M   'P 1'
#
loop_
_entity.id
_entity.type
_entity.pdbx_description
1 polymer ?
#
loop_
_entity_poly.entity_id
_entity_poly.type
_entity_poly.pdbx_seq_one_letter_code
_entity_poly.pdbx_strand_id
1 'polypeptide(L)'
;MIMLALSGSARSNGALNAGYFCFQALLHAYDAAVQKKRPILAVQVLITGFLRSVFIFLPFFAFQAYGYLNICLYGNMEEMRPWCKAKVPLLYGFIQSHYWGVGFLRYFQVKQLPNFLLASPVLSLAVYCIIHYTKLLHRLFKSISIHELIVATVEGRSSEAYKSSDVDTVLNSGFSTTTNKAQGHADVKRRKSVATDPGSMHNNRSNDKILEVNEGCPILVLPFILHLAFMTFTAFFVMHVQVSTRFLSASPPIYWAASHILVSPKSKRWGYLICIYFIAYILLGSLLFTNFYPFT
;
A
#
# COMPACT_ATOMS: atom_id res chain seq x y z
N MET A 1 4.54 -7.18 9.97
CA MET A 1 4.74 -6.10 10.97
C MET A 1 6.21 -5.78 11.16
N ILE A 2 7.05 -6.71 11.64
CA ILE A 2 8.49 -6.48 11.94
C ILE A 2 9.26 -5.75 10.81
N MET A 3 9.16 -6.22 9.56
CA MET A 3 9.85 -5.57 8.42
C MET A 3 9.42 -4.11 8.17
N LEU A 4 8.17 -3.74 8.49
CA LEU A 4 7.70 -2.35 8.38
C LEU A 4 8.28 -1.46 9.48
N ALA A 5 8.55 -2.02 10.66
CA ALA A 5 9.25 -1.31 11.74
C ALA A 5 10.74 -1.14 11.42
N LEU A 6 11.40 -2.20 10.95
CA LEU A 6 12.82 -2.16 10.54
C LEU A 6 13.08 -1.19 9.38
N SER A 7 12.11 -0.96 8.50
CA SER A 7 12.18 0.11 7.50
C SER A 7 12.43 1.49 8.13
N GLY A 8 11.90 1.73 9.34
CA GLY A 8 12.01 2.99 10.08
C GLY A 8 13.38 3.29 10.69
N SER A 9 14.24 2.28 10.92
CA SER A 9 15.64 2.53 11.31
C SER A 9 16.54 2.82 10.10
N ALA A 10 16.27 2.21 8.95
CA ALA A 10 17.01 2.48 7.73
C ALA A 10 16.71 3.88 7.14
N ARG A 11 15.44 4.33 7.17
CA ARG A 11 15.01 5.68 6.76
C ARG A 11 13.77 6.12 7.55
N SER A 12 13.70 7.40 7.93
CA SER A 12 12.52 7.99 8.60
C SER A 12 11.20 7.73 7.89
N ASN A 13 11.22 7.66 6.56
CA ASN A 13 10.05 7.41 5.73
C ASN A 13 9.37 6.07 6.07
N GLY A 14 10.09 5.10 6.63
CA GLY A 14 9.51 3.85 7.13
C GLY A 14 8.54 4.05 8.30
N ALA A 15 8.65 5.15 9.06
CA ALA A 15 7.70 5.49 10.12
C ALA A 15 6.30 5.81 9.58
N LEU A 16 6.19 6.29 8.32
CA LEU A 16 4.91 6.62 7.69
C LEU A 16 4.07 5.34 7.44
N ASN A 17 4.68 4.15 7.40
CA ASN A 17 3.98 2.86 7.36
C ASN A 17 3.02 2.64 8.54
N ALA A 18 3.19 3.37 9.66
CA ALA A 18 2.22 3.38 10.76
C ALA A 18 0.81 3.78 10.28
N GLY A 19 0.71 4.58 9.21
CA GLY A 19 -0.54 4.97 8.58
C GLY A 19 -1.44 3.79 8.19
N TYR A 20 -0.88 2.67 7.70
CA TYR A 20 -1.68 1.46 7.39
C TYR A 20 -2.45 0.96 8.63
N PHE A 21 -1.78 0.90 9.78
CA PHE A 21 -2.39 0.46 11.03
C PHE A 21 -3.35 1.50 11.60
N CYS A 22 -3.02 2.80 11.51
CA CYS A 22 -3.90 3.89 11.94
C CYS A 22 -5.22 3.93 11.16
N PHE A 23 -5.17 3.91 9.81
CA PHE A 23 -6.39 3.94 8.99
C PHE A 23 -7.23 2.66 9.16
N GLN A 24 -6.60 1.49 9.26
CA GLN A 24 -7.29 0.24 9.55
C GLN A 24 -7.98 0.26 10.92
N ALA A 25 -7.31 0.75 11.96
CA ALA A 25 -7.87 0.84 13.31
C ALA A 25 -8.99 1.87 13.41
N LEU A 26 -8.87 3.03 12.75
CA LEU A 26 -9.91 4.06 12.73
C LEU A 26 -11.21 3.54 12.10
N LEU A 27 -11.13 2.83 10.97
CA LEU A 27 -12.28 2.22 10.30
C LEU A 27 -12.96 1.15 11.18
N HIS A 28 -12.18 0.30 11.84
CA HIS A 28 -12.71 -0.71 12.77
C HIS A 28 -13.31 -0.10 14.05
N ALA A 29 -12.74 0.99 14.55
CA ALA A 29 -13.27 1.70 15.71
C ALA A 29 -14.61 2.40 15.38
N TYR A 30 -14.73 2.96 14.18
CA TYR A 30 -15.98 3.53 13.67
C TYR A 30 -17.09 2.47 13.55
N ASP A 31 -16.81 1.31 12.96
CA ASP A 31 -17.71 0.15 12.94
C ASP A 31 -18.17 -0.27 14.35
N ALA A 32 -17.21 -0.53 15.24
CA ALA A 32 -17.48 -1.01 16.59
C ALA A 32 -18.28 0.00 17.44
N ALA A 33 -18.00 1.30 17.31
CA ALA A 33 -18.68 2.36 18.05
C ALA A 33 -20.07 2.69 17.47
N VAL A 34 -20.15 2.93 16.15
CA VAL A 34 -21.35 3.51 15.53
C VAL A 34 -22.36 2.44 15.12
N GLN A 35 -21.92 1.35 14.50
CA GLN A 35 -22.83 0.32 13.99
C GLN A 35 -23.12 -0.73 15.05
N LYS A 36 -22.09 -1.32 15.65
CA LYS A 36 -22.23 -2.39 16.64
C LYS A 36 -22.58 -1.89 18.05
N LYS A 37 -22.55 -0.57 18.27
CA LYS A 37 -22.84 0.10 19.55
C LYS A 37 -22.04 -0.49 20.73
N ARG A 38 -20.81 -0.94 20.48
CA ARG A 38 -19.88 -1.53 21.45
C ARG A 38 -18.66 -0.60 21.64
N PRO A 39 -18.80 0.52 22.37
CA PRO A 39 -17.71 1.50 22.53
C PRO A 39 -16.46 0.89 23.19
N ILE A 40 -16.61 -0.08 24.09
CA ILE A 40 -15.49 -0.81 24.70
C ILE A 40 -14.65 -1.53 23.64
N LEU A 41 -15.29 -2.17 22.66
CA LEU A 41 -14.60 -2.84 21.54
C LEU A 41 -13.90 -1.82 20.63
N ALA A 42 -14.52 -0.67 20.38
CA ALA A 42 -13.90 0.42 19.63
C ALA A 42 -12.63 0.95 20.33
N VAL A 43 -12.67 1.12 21.66
CA VAL A 43 -11.51 1.52 22.48
C VAL A 43 -10.41 0.44 22.43
N GLN A 44 -10.76 -0.84 22.56
CA GLN A 44 -9.79 -1.94 22.42
C GLN A 44 -9.12 -1.97 21.04
N VAL A 45 -9.88 -1.70 19.96
CA VAL A 45 -9.34 -1.56 18.60
C VAL A 45 -8.40 -0.37 18.48
N LEU A 46 -8.77 0.81 19.02
CA LEU A 46 -7.92 2.00 18.98
C LEU A 46 -6.61 1.79 19.77
N ILE A 47 -6.66 1.18 20.96
CA ILE A 47 -5.48 0.82 21.75
C ILE A 47 -4.60 -0.17 20.96
N THR A 48 -5.19 -1.19 20.36
CA THR A 48 -4.45 -2.16 19.53
C THR A 48 -3.79 -1.51 18.32
N GLY A 49 -4.49 -0.58 17.66
CA GLY A 49 -3.94 0.22 16.56
C GLY A 49 -2.79 1.12 17.00
N PHE A 50 -2.96 1.83 18.12
CA PHE A 50 -1.94 2.69 18.72
C PHE A 50 -0.68 1.91 19.07
N LEU A 51 -0.79 0.79 19.80
CA LEU A 51 0.35 -0.06 20.15
C LEU A 51 1.09 -0.61 18.92
N ARG A 52 0.35 -1.01 17.88
CA ARG A 52 0.94 -1.42 16.59
C ARG A 52 1.70 -0.28 15.92
N SER A 53 1.14 0.93 15.92
CA SER A 53 1.81 2.12 15.36
C SER A 53 3.05 2.52 16.16
N VAL A 54 3.00 2.52 17.49
CA VAL A 54 4.16 2.78 18.36
C VAL A 54 5.32 1.82 18.04
N PHE A 55 5.04 0.54 17.81
CA PHE A 55 6.06 -0.43 17.40
C PHE A 55 6.71 -0.10 16.04
N ILE A 56 5.98 0.51 15.10
CA ILE A 56 6.58 1.00 13.83
C ILE A 56 7.51 2.21 14.07
N PHE A 57 7.17 3.09 15.02
CA PHE A 57 8.01 4.24 15.38
C PHE A 57 9.22 3.89 16.25
N LEU A 58 9.20 2.76 16.98
CA LEU A 58 10.24 2.39 17.94
C LEU A 58 11.68 2.39 17.34
N PRO A 59 11.95 1.79 16.17
CA PRO A 59 13.31 1.79 15.61
C PRO A 59 13.78 3.17 15.13
N PHE A 60 12.85 4.04 14.72
CA PHE A 60 13.15 5.43 14.37
C PHE A 60 13.57 6.23 15.61
N PHE A 61 12.81 6.12 16.72
CA PHE A 61 13.16 6.80 17.97
C PHE A 61 14.44 6.25 18.61
N ALA A 62 14.68 4.93 18.54
CA ALA A 62 15.94 4.33 18.95
C ALA A 62 17.15 4.93 18.19
N PHE A 63 17.01 5.16 16.89
CA PHE A 63 18.05 5.81 16.08
C PHE A 63 18.25 7.29 16.45
N GLN A 64 17.18 8.06 16.72
CA GLN A 64 17.33 9.45 17.24
C GLN A 64 18.06 9.47 18.59
N ALA A 65 17.70 8.57 19.51
CA ALA A 65 18.32 8.47 20.83
C ALA A 65 19.80 8.07 20.75
N TYR A 66 20.14 7.10 19.90
CA TYR A 66 21.53 6.74 19.60
C TYR A 66 22.33 7.93 19.04
N GLY A 67 21.76 8.68 18.08
CA GLY A 67 22.38 9.88 17.54
C GLY A 67 22.60 10.99 18.59
N TYR A 68 21.61 11.20 19.47
CA TYR A 68 21.71 12.16 20.57
C TYR A 68 22.77 11.76 21.62
N LEU A 69 22.80 10.49 22.03
CA LEU A 69 23.80 9.97 22.97
C LEU A 69 25.23 10.20 22.45
N ASN A 70 25.53 9.76 21.22
CA ASN A 70 26.89 9.84 20.69
C ASN A 70 27.33 11.28 20.35
N ILE A 71 26.43 12.15 19.88
CA ILE A 71 26.81 13.50 19.38
C ILE A 71 26.62 14.60 20.43
N CYS A 72 25.60 14.51 21.29
CA CYS A 72 25.25 15.57 22.25
C CYS A 72 25.65 15.27 23.70
N LEU A 73 25.83 14.00 24.09
CA LEU A 73 26.21 13.62 25.46
C LEU A 73 27.65 13.09 25.56
N TYR A 74 28.09 12.26 24.61
CA TYR A 74 29.47 11.75 24.54
C TYR A 74 30.37 12.51 23.55
N GLY A 75 29.85 13.57 22.91
CA GLY A 75 30.61 14.44 22.00
C GLY A 75 31.29 15.61 22.72
N ASN A 76 32.33 16.17 22.11
CA ASN A 76 33.05 17.34 22.65
C ASN A 76 32.12 18.57 22.73
N MET A 77 32.04 19.20 23.91
CA MET A 77 31.17 20.37 24.13
C MET A 77 31.45 21.56 23.20
N GLU A 78 32.72 21.75 22.81
CA GLU A 78 33.15 22.86 21.94
C GLU A 78 32.58 22.75 20.52
N GLU A 79 32.31 21.54 20.03
CA GLU A 79 31.67 21.29 18.72
C GLU A 79 30.14 21.10 18.81
N MET A 80 29.53 21.31 19.98
CA MET A 80 28.14 20.87 20.21
C MET A 80 27.13 21.51 19.25
N ARG A 81 26.62 20.67 18.34
CA ARG A 81 25.80 21.07 17.19
C ARG A 81 24.50 21.75 17.62
N PRO A 82 23.99 22.73 16.85
CA PRO A 82 22.88 23.59 17.29
C PRO A 82 21.58 22.82 17.59
N TRP A 83 21.36 21.66 16.97
CA TRP A 83 20.19 20.81 17.24
C TRP A 83 20.23 20.13 18.61
N CYS A 84 21.41 19.95 19.23
CA CYS A 84 21.52 19.50 20.63
C CYS A 84 20.93 20.52 21.61
N LYS A 85 20.93 21.82 21.23
CA LYS A 85 20.40 22.94 22.03
C LYS A 85 18.92 23.25 21.75
N ALA A 86 18.26 22.49 20.88
CA ALA A 86 16.86 22.71 20.51
C ALA A 86 15.90 22.09 21.54
N LYS A 87 14.71 22.70 21.71
CA LYS A 87 13.65 22.22 22.64
C LYS A 87 13.25 20.76 22.44
N VAL A 88 13.43 20.22 21.22
CA VAL A 88 13.38 18.78 20.94
C VAL A 88 14.58 18.44 20.05
N PRO A 89 15.60 17.72 20.55
CA PRO A 89 16.87 17.51 19.83
C PRO A 89 16.77 16.41 18.78
N LEU A 90 16.06 16.69 17.68
CA LEU A 90 15.86 15.76 16.56
C LEU A 90 16.97 15.88 15.51
N LEU A 91 18.00 15.04 15.63
CA LEU A 91 19.10 14.90 14.66
C LEU A 91 18.60 14.86 13.22
N TYR A 92 17.62 13.99 12.92
CA TYR A 92 17.16 13.81 11.55
C TYR A 92 16.36 15.01 11.02
N GLY A 93 15.57 15.68 11.88
CA GLY A 93 14.85 16.90 11.52
C GLY A 93 15.81 18.06 11.18
N PHE A 94 16.92 18.16 11.92
CA PHE A 94 18.01 19.09 11.58
C PHE A 94 18.64 18.76 10.23
N ILE A 95 19.05 17.49 10.00
CA ILE A 95 19.65 17.07 8.72
C ILE A 95 18.72 17.38 7.54
N GLN A 96 17.45 17.00 7.65
CA GLN A 96 16.43 17.24 6.64
C GLN A 96 16.29 18.73 6.30
N SER A 97 16.20 19.62 7.30
CA SER A 97 16.02 21.05 7.06
C SER A 97 17.30 21.77 6.65
N HIS A 98 18.47 21.35 7.14
CA HIS A 98 19.73 22.09 6.98
C HIS A 98 20.53 21.67 5.75
N TYR A 99 20.69 20.36 5.51
CA TYR A 99 21.50 19.86 4.39
C TYR A 99 20.68 19.56 3.14
N TRP A 100 19.41 19.16 3.29
CA TRP A 100 18.56 18.80 2.15
C TRP A 100 17.54 19.91 1.80
N GLY A 101 17.14 20.73 2.77
CA GLY A 101 16.15 21.80 2.57
C GLY A 101 14.70 21.29 2.54
N VAL A 102 14.44 20.10 3.09
CA VAL A 102 13.10 19.52 3.27
C VAL A 102 12.19 20.49 4.02
N GLY A 103 10.91 20.52 3.66
CA GLY A 103 9.89 21.30 4.34
C GLY A 103 8.72 21.61 3.42
N PHE A 104 7.60 22.03 4.00
CA PHE A 104 6.38 22.35 3.25
C PHE A 104 6.66 23.36 2.13
N LEU A 105 6.35 22.97 0.88
CA LEU A 105 6.54 23.72 -0.36
C LEU A 105 7.97 24.20 -0.71
N ARG A 106 9.00 23.95 0.13
CA ARG A 106 10.38 24.46 -0.10
C ARG A 106 11.01 24.05 -1.43
N TYR A 107 10.57 22.93 -2.00
CA TYR A 107 11.15 22.33 -3.20
C TYR A 107 10.51 22.82 -4.53
N PHE A 108 9.47 23.67 -4.47
CA PHE A 108 8.80 24.22 -5.65
C PHE A 108 9.63 25.35 -6.28
N GLN A 109 10.67 24.96 -7.01
CA GLN A 109 11.59 25.86 -7.71
C GLN A 109 11.64 25.50 -9.21
N VAL A 110 11.72 26.50 -10.09
CA VAL A 110 11.80 26.31 -11.55
C VAL A 110 12.97 25.41 -11.95
N LYS A 111 14.11 25.49 -11.24
CA LYS A 111 15.29 24.64 -11.44
C LYS A 111 15.01 23.14 -11.26
N GLN A 112 13.95 22.76 -10.52
CA GLN A 112 13.57 21.37 -10.25
C GLN A 112 12.52 20.84 -11.24
N LEU A 113 12.04 21.64 -12.19
CA LEU A 113 10.99 21.25 -13.15
C LEU A 113 11.31 19.93 -13.89
N PRO A 114 12.55 19.62 -14.34
CA PRO A 114 12.87 18.32 -14.93
C PRO A 114 12.63 17.13 -13.98
N ASN A 115 12.92 17.28 -12.69
CA ASN A 115 12.68 16.25 -11.68
C ASN A 115 11.17 16.06 -11.41
N PHE A 116 10.37 17.14 -11.48
CA PHE A 116 8.91 17.05 -11.44
C PHE A 116 8.32 16.38 -12.69
N LEU A 117 8.89 16.61 -13.88
CA LEU A 117 8.48 15.93 -15.11
C LEU A 117 8.76 14.41 -15.03
N LEU A 118 9.95 14.01 -14.56
CA LEU A 118 10.28 12.60 -14.30
C LEU A 118 9.32 11.93 -13.29
N ALA A 119 8.97 12.64 -12.22
CA ALA A 119 8.04 12.12 -11.22
C ALA A 119 6.56 12.13 -11.66
N SER A 120 6.22 12.90 -12.69
CA SER A 120 4.83 13.16 -13.08
C SER A 120 3.99 11.90 -13.35
N PRO A 121 4.48 10.81 -14.00
CA PRO A 121 3.61 9.68 -14.31
C PRO A 121 3.23 8.86 -13.07
N VAL A 122 4.14 8.74 -12.09
CA VAL A 122 3.86 8.06 -10.80
C VAL A 122 2.87 8.88 -9.98
N LEU A 123 3.05 10.20 -9.92
CA LEU A 123 2.12 11.11 -9.24
C LEU A 123 0.74 11.11 -9.91
N SER A 124 0.67 11.20 -11.25
CA SER A 124 -0.59 11.12 -12.01
C SER A 124 -1.31 9.78 -11.82
N LEU A 125 -0.58 8.67 -11.74
CA LEU A 125 -1.17 7.34 -11.51
C LEU A 125 -1.68 7.18 -10.08
N ALA A 126 -0.97 7.72 -9.07
CA ALA A 126 -1.46 7.78 -7.69
C ALA A 126 -2.72 8.66 -7.57
N VAL A 127 -2.72 9.84 -8.18
CA VAL A 127 -3.88 10.74 -8.24
C VAL A 127 -5.07 10.10 -8.98
N TYR A 128 -4.82 9.40 -10.10
CA TYR A 128 -5.85 8.62 -10.78
C TYR A 128 -6.43 7.52 -9.90
N CYS A 129 -5.58 6.75 -9.20
CA CYS A 129 -6.00 5.69 -8.28
C CYS A 129 -6.93 6.25 -7.19
N ILE A 130 -6.55 7.35 -6.55
CA ILE A 130 -7.34 8.05 -5.53
C ILE A 130 -8.67 8.53 -6.13
N ILE A 131 -8.66 9.26 -7.26
CA ILE A 131 -9.88 9.80 -7.89
C ILE A 131 -10.84 8.69 -8.36
N HIS A 132 -10.30 7.60 -8.93
CA HIS A 132 -11.10 6.44 -9.36
C HIS A 132 -11.81 5.83 -8.16
N TYR A 133 -11.05 5.57 -7.09
CA TYR A 133 -11.57 4.96 -5.87
C TYR A 133 -12.56 5.86 -5.13
N THR A 134 -12.30 7.17 -5.01
CA THR A 134 -13.27 8.12 -4.42
C THR A 134 -14.57 8.17 -5.22
N LYS A 135 -14.52 8.09 -6.56
CA LYS A 135 -15.72 8.00 -7.41
C LYS A 135 -16.47 6.68 -7.24
N LEU A 136 -15.76 5.56 -7.13
CA LEU A 136 -16.34 4.25 -6.84
C LEU A 136 -17.04 4.24 -5.47
N LEU A 137 -16.35 4.69 -4.42
CA LEU A 137 -16.89 4.79 -3.07
C LEU A 137 -18.10 5.73 -2.98
N HIS A 138 -18.07 6.87 -3.67
CA HIS A 138 -19.22 7.78 -3.75
C HIS A 138 -20.43 7.17 -4.46
N ARG A 139 -20.22 6.36 -5.51
CA ARG A 139 -21.31 5.59 -6.15
C ARG A 139 -21.89 4.55 -5.18
N LEU A 140 -21.03 3.80 -4.50
CA LEU A 140 -21.44 2.79 -3.52
C LEU A 140 -22.25 3.40 -2.37
N PHE A 141 -21.82 4.54 -1.81
CA PHE A 141 -22.61 5.28 -0.81
C PHE A 141 -23.94 5.84 -1.32
N LYS A 142 -24.12 5.98 -2.65
CA LYS A 142 -25.40 6.40 -3.25
C LYS A 142 -26.33 5.22 -3.52
N SER A 143 -25.80 4.00 -3.69
CA SER A 143 -26.60 2.79 -3.95
C SER A 143 -26.87 1.94 -2.70
N ILE A 144 -26.00 1.98 -1.70
CA ILE A 144 -26.00 1.10 -0.52
C ILE A 144 -25.79 1.96 0.74
N SER A 145 -26.53 1.65 1.80
CA SER A 145 -26.36 2.31 3.11
C SER A 145 -24.98 2.01 3.71
N ILE A 146 -24.38 3.00 4.39
CA ILE A 146 -23.09 2.89 5.09
C ILE A 146 -23.08 1.67 6.04
N HIS A 147 -24.25 1.26 6.53
CA HIS A 147 -24.45 0.06 7.35
C HIS A 147 -24.01 -1.24 6.65
N GLU A 148 -24.74 -1.68 5.62
CA GLU A 148 -24.48 -2.96 4.93
C GLU A 148 -23.08 -3.03 4.33
N LEU A 149 -22.60 -1.89 3.81
CA LEU A 149 -21.27 -1.72 3.23
C LEU A 149 -20.16 -2.11 4.24
N ILE A 150 -20.26 -1.62 5.48
CA ILE A 150 -19.27 -1.90 6.52
C ILE A 150 -19.44 -3.30 7.11
N VAL A 151 -20.68 -3.78 7.29
CA VAL A 151 -20.96 -5.15 7.75
C VAL A 151 -20.28 -6.19 6.85
N ALA A 152 -20.51 -6.13 5.54
CA ALA A 152 -19.91 -7.06 4.57
C ALA A 152 -18.36 -7.03 4.58
N THR A 153 -17.77 -5.87 4.88
CA THR A 153 -16.30 -5.70 5.00
C THR A 153 -15.74 -6.44 6.21
N VAL A 154 -16.47 -6.44 7.33
CA VAL A 154 -15.98 -7.04 8.58
C VAL A 154 -16.24 -8.56 8.60
N GLU A 155 -17.38 -9.01 8.09
CA GLU A 155 -17.71 -10.44 8.00
C GLU A 155 -16.76 -11.21 7.08
N GLY A 156 -16.41 -10.64 5.92
CA GLY A 156 -15.39 -11.22 5.03
C GLY A 156 -14.03 -11.39 5.74
N ARG A 157 -13.64 -10.42 6.57
CA ARG A 157 -12.38 -10.48 7.32
C ARG A 157 -12.38 -11.46 8.49
N SER A 158 -13.52 -11.78 9.10
CA SER A 158 -13.59 -12.91 10.06
C SER A 158 -13.31 -14.25 9.37
N SER A 159 -13.84 -14.47 8.16
CA SER A 159 -13.60 -15.70 7.40
C SER A 159 -12.14 -15.86 6.96
N GLU A 160 -11.47 -14.78 6.58
CA GLU A 160 -10.03 -14.81 6.26
C GLU A 160 -9.16 -15.01 7.51
N ALA A 161 -9.49 -14.36 8.63
CA ALA A 161 -8.77 -14.54 9.88
C ALA A 161 -8.90 -15.97 10.45
N TYR A 162 -10.08 -16.58 10.30
CA TYR A 162 -10.31 -17.98 10.69
C TYR A 162 -9.48 -18.94 9.83
N LYS A 163 -9.54 -18.81 8.49
CA LYS A 163 -8.71 -19.62 7.57
C LYS A 163 -7.21 -19.45 7.79
N SER A 164 -6.75 -18.26 8.18
CA SER A 164 -5.34 -18.04 8.53
C SER A 164 -4.91 -18.79 9.79
N SER A 165 -5.84 -19.22 10.66
CA SER A 165 -5.55 -20.03 11.85
C SER A 165 -5.59 -21.53 11.56
N ASP A 166 -6.47 -21.98 10.66
CA ASP A 166 -6.53 -23.39 10.23
C ASP A 166 -5.27 -23.79 9.43
N VAL A 167 -4.75 -22.92 8.56
CA VAL A 167 -3.58 -23.22 7.72
C VAL A 167 -2.31 -23.49 8.56
N ASP A 168 -2.10 -22.72 9.63
CA ASP A 168 -0.99 -22.96 10.58
C ASP A 168 -1.18 -24.25 11.40
N THR A 169 -2.41 -24.77 11.49
CA THR A 169 -2.73 -26.01 12.21
C THR A 169 -2.51 -27.26 11.34
N VAL A 170 -2.83 -27.19 10.03
CA VAL A 170 -2.65 -28.31 9.08
C VAL A 170 -1.16 -28.62 8.80
N LEU A 171 -0.27 -27.65 8.94
CA LEU A 171 1.17 -27.81 8.66
C LEU A 171 1.99 -28.54 9.75
N ASN A 172 1.40 -28.82 10.93
CA ASN A 172 2.11 -29.36 12.08
C ASN A 172 1.75 -30.82 12.47
N SER A 173 0.92 -31.51 11.68
CA SER A 173 0.53 -32.91 11.95
C SER A 173 0.60 -33.79 10.69
N GLY A 174 1.80 -34.20 10.26
CA GLY A 174 1.92 -34.95 9.01
C GLY A 174 3.28 -35.52 8.59
N PHE A 175 4.29 -35.62 9.45
CA PHE A 175 5.56 -36.29 9.09
C PHE A 175 6.02 -37.33 10.11
N SER A 176 5.26 -38.43 10.18
CA SER A 176 5.73 -39.70 10.74
C SER A 176 6.04 -40.67 9.60
N THR A 177 7.31 -41.07 9.50
CA THR A 177 7.80 -42.10 8.58
C THR A 177 7.08 -43.44 8.77
N THR A 178 6.91 -44.26 7.71
CA THR A 178 7.22 -45.72 7.70
C THR A 178 6.76 -46.45 6.41
N THR A 179 7.74 -46.99 5.67
CA THR A 179 7.73 -48.09 4.66
C THR A 179 6.78 -48.12 3.44
N ASN A 180 7.35 -48.55 2.31
CA ASN A 180 6.65 -48.94 1.07
C ASN A 180 6.06 -50.37 1.14
N LYS A 181 4.94 -50.63 0.46
CA LYS A 181 4.71 -51.88 -0.33
C LYS A 181 3.55 -51.74 -1.34
N ALA A 182 3.49 -52.68 -2.29
CA ALA A 182 2.80 -52.55 -3.59
C ALA A 182 1.31 -52.97 -3.62
N GLN A 183 0.57 -52.42 -4.60
CA GLN A 183 -0.52 -52.95 -5.45
C GLN A 183 -1.22 -51.73 -6.14
N GLY A 184 -1.80 -51.75 -7.35
CA GLY A 184 -1.80 -52.70 -8.47
C GLY A 184 -3.12 -52.74 -9.25
N HIS A 185 -3.20 -52.16 -10.47
CA HIS A 185 -4.39 -52.09 -11.37
C HIS A 185 -5.61 -51.31 -10.80
N ALA A 186 -6.62 -50.80 -11.53
CA ALA A 186 -6.87 -50.44 -12.96
C ALA A 186 -7.99 -49.33 -12.96
N ASP A 187 -8.72 -48.88 -14.00
CA ASP A 187 -8.90 -49.24 -15.42
C ASP A 187 -9.34 -47.99 -16.25
N VAL A 188 -10.08 -48.12 -17.36
CA VAL A 188 -10.40 -47.05 -18.33
C VAL A 188 -11.89 -46.99 -18.70
N LYS A 189 -12.49 -45.79 -18.74
CA LYS A 189 -13.50 -45.47 -19.77
C LYS A 189 -13.72 -43.97 -20.04
N ARG A 190 -13.81 -43.66 -21.34
CA ARG A 190 -14.15 -42.35 -21.92
C ARG A 190 -15.14 -42.61 -23.06
N ARG A 191 -16.26 -41.87 -23.13
CA ARG A 191 -17.09 -41.82 -24.35
C ARG A 191 -17.65 -40.42 -24.55
N LYS A 192 -18.00 -40.12 -25.81
CA LYS A 192 -18.33 -38.79 -26.34
C LYS A 192 -19.54 -38.95 -27.27
N SER A 193 -20.47 -38.00 -27.24
CA SER A 193 -21.54 -37.85 -28.23
C SER A 193 -21.70 -36.38 -28.60
N VAL A 194 -22.12 -36.12 -29.84
CA VAL A 194 -22.34 -34.80 -30.45
C VAL A 194 -23.48 -34.96 -31.45
N ALA A 195 -24.42 -34.02 -31.48
CA ALA A 195 -25.46 -33.89 -32.52
C ALA A 195 -25.96 -32.43 -32.59
N THR A 196 -26.51 -32.07 -33.75
CA THR A 196 -27.02 -30.75 -34.18
C THR A 196 -28.24 -31.00 -35.10
N ASP A 197 -29.09 -30.06 -35.52
CA ASP A 197 -29.18 -28.58 -35.47
C ASP A 197 -30.70 -28.22 -35.65
N PRO A 198 -31.17 -27.01 -36.06
CA PRO A 198 -30.66 -25.63 -35.95
C PRO A 198 -31.73 -24.59 -35.47
N GLY A 199 -31.26 -23.37 -35.18
CA GLY A 199 -31.95 -22.13 -35.61
C GLY A 199 -33.06 -21.51 -34.74
N SER A 200 -32.73 -20.38 -34.09
CA SER A 200 -33.68 -19.28 -33.83
C SER A 200 -32.93 -17.96 -33.61
N MET A 201 -33.57 -16.81 -33.89
CA MET A 201 -32.96 -15.47 -33.86
C MET A 201 -33.31 -14.65 -32.61
N HIS A 202 -32.48 -13.64 -32.34
CA HIS A 202 -32.67 -12.54 -31.38
C HIS A 202 -32.86 -12.89 -29.89
N ASN A 203 -31.78 -12.70 -29.10
CA ASN A 203 -31.77 -11.62 -28.10
C ASN A 203 -30.36 -11.32 -27.55
N ASN A 204 -29.50 -10.66 -28.34
CA ASN A 204 -28.21 -10.14 -27.89
C ASN A 204 -28.39 -8.89 -27.01
N ARG A 205 -28.89 -9.06 -25.77
CA ARG A 205 -29.08 -7.96 -24.79
C ARG A 205 -28.68 -8.32 -23.35
N SER A 206 -27.98 -9.44 -23.16
CA SER A 206 -27.59 -10.02 -21.87
C SER A 206 -26.11 -9.86 -21.52
N ASN A 207 -25.22 -9.78 -22.51
CA ASN A 207 -23.76 -9.86 -22.29
C ASN A 207 -23.16 -8.61 -21.60
N ASP A 208 -23.76 -7.43 -21.75
CA ASP A 208 -23.26 -6.18 -21.14
C ASP A 208 -23.44 -6.09 -19.61
N LYS A 209 -24.15 -7.03 -18.97
CA LYS A 209 -24.41 -7.02 -17.52
C LYS A 209 -23.62 -8.04 -16.70
N ILE A 210 -22.92 -8.96 -17.34
CA ILE A 210 -22.20 -10.06 -16.66
C ILE A 210 -20.73 -9.69 -16.38
N LEU A 211 -20.24 -8.58 -16.94
CA LEU A 211 -18.83 -8.16 -16.86
C LEU A 211 -18.55 -6.97 -15.89
N GLU A 212 -19.40 -6.73 -14.89
CA GLU A 212 -19.15 -5.69 -13.85
C GLU A 212 -18.97 -6.25 -12.42
N VAL A 213 -19.06 -7.57 -12.18
CA VAL A 213 -18.96 -8.16 -10.82
C VAL A 213 -17.81 -9.16 -10.73
N ASN A 214 -16.58 -8.64 -10.80
CA ASN A 214 -15.39 -9.33 -10.25
C ASN A 214 -14.31 -8.35 -9.74
N GLU A 215 -14.68 -7.10 -9.43
CA GLU A 215 -13.86 -6.27 -8.54
C GLU A 215 -13.98 -6.82 -7.12
N GLY A 216 -12.89 -7.32 -6.56
CA GLY A 216 -12.85 -7.78 -5.16
C GLY A 216 -13.23 -6.63 -4.21
N CYS A 217 -13.98 -6.95 -3.15
CA CYS A 217 -14.68 -6.00 -2.28
C CYS A 217 -13.87 -4.70 -2.04
N PRO A 218 -14.25 -3.56 -2.66
CA PRO A 218 -13.38 -2.38 -2.75
C PRO A 218 -13.05 -1.78 -1.38
N ILE A 219 -13.85 -2.09 -0.37
CA ILE A 219 -13.71 -1.56 0.99
C ILE A 219 -12.54 -2.25 1.73
N LEU A 220 -12.13 -3.46 1.33
CA LEU A 220 -10.89 -4.09 1.79
C LEU A 220 -9.66 -3.28 1.33
N VAL A 221 -9.76 -2.62 0.17
CA VAL A 221 -8.73 -1.74 -0.40
C VAL A 221 -8.76 -0.33 0.23
N LEU A 222 -9.83 0.07 0.92
CA LEU A 222 -9.99 1.40 1.54
C LEU A 222 -8.80 1.85 2.40
N PRO A 223 -8.23 1.05 3.33
CA PRO A 223 -7.12 1.49 4.17
C PRO A 223 -5.85 1.77 3.34
N PHE A 224 -5.65 1.01 2.25
CA PHE A 224 -4.52 1.19 1.34
C PHE A 224 -4.67 2.44 0.48
N ILE A 225 -5.90 2.84 0.11
CA ILE A 225 -6.15 4.09 -0.64
C ILE A 225 -6.07 5.31 0.27
N LEU A 226 -6.62 5.24 1.50
CA LEU A 226 -6.45 6.31 2.49
C LEU A 226 -4.96 6.52 2.82
N HIS A 227 -4.21 5.42 2.94
CA HIS A 227 -2.76 5.49 3.06
C HIS A 227 -2.09 6.08 1.81
N LEU A 228 -2.41 5.62 0.60
CA LEU A 228 -1.86 6.21 -0.63
C LEU A 228 -2.16 7.71 -0.75
N ALA A 229 -3.35 8.17 -0.37
CA ALA A 229 -3.70 9.59 -0.37
C ALA A 229 -2.83 10.39 0.60
N PHE A 230 -2.65 9.91 1.83
CA PHE A 230 -1.73 10.49 2.81
C PHE A 230 -0.27 10.52 2.29
N MET A 231 0.21 9.39 1.76
CA MET A 231 1.57 9.27 1.21
C MET A 231 1.79 10.20 0.02
N THR A 232 0.80 10.32 -0.88
CA THR A 232 0.84 11.21 -2.05
C THR A 232 0.84 12.68 -1.63
N PHE A 233 0.05 13.04 -0.61
CA PHE A 233 0.07 14.38 -0.02
C PHE A 233 1.45 14.71 0.57
N THR A 234 2.02 13.84 1.42
CA THR A 234 3.36 14.06 1.99
C THR A 234 4.44 14.11 0.90
N ALA A 235 4.35 13.23 -0.10
CA ALA A 235 5.28 13.17 -1.23
C ALA A 235 5.24 14.44 -2.10
N PHE A 236 4.06 15.02 -2.34
CA PHE A 236 3.92 16.23 -3.15
C PHE A 236 4.27 17.52 -2.39
N PHE A 237 3.82 17.65 -1.14
CA PHE A 237 3.92 18.91 -0.39
C PHE A 237 5.16 19.06 0.49
N VAL A 238 5.80 17.96 0.92
CA VAL A 238 6.83 17.98 1.98
C VAL A 238 8.14 17.29 1.58
N MET A 239 8.08 16.20 0.80
CA MET A 239 9.28 15.47 0.38
C MET A 239 9.99 16.09 -0.83
N HIS A 240 11.26 15.74 -1.02
CA HIS A 240 11.93 15.95 -2.31
C HIS A 240 11.31 15.05 -3.37
N VAL A 241 11.12 15.60 -4.58
CA VAL A 241 10.52 14.83 -5.69
C VAL A 241 11.39 13.62 -6.09
N GLN A 242 12.71 13.73 -5.93
CA GLN A 242 13.71 12.66 -6.10
C GLN A 242 13.61 11.51 -5.07
N VAL A 243 12.82 11.67 -4.00
CA VAL A 243 12.50 10.60 -3.05
C VAL A 243 11.06 10.12 -3.26
N SER A 244 10.19 11.02 -3.71
CA SER A 244 8.76 10.81 -3.88
C SER A 244 8.39 9.71 -4.87
N THR A 245 9.14 9.56 -5.97
CA THR A 245 8.95 8.47 -6.94
C THR A 245 9.17 7.10 -6.29
N ARG A 246 10.38 6.85 -5.77
CA ARG A 246 10.78 5.62 -5.06
C ARG A 246 9.94 5.32 -3.82
N PHE A 247 9.44 6.37 -3.16
CA PHE A 247 8.57 6.25 -1.99
C PHE A 247 7.15 5.83 -2.37
N LEU A 248 6.56 6.45 -3.41
CA LEU A 248 5.23 6.09 -3.89
C LEU A 248 5.22 4.71 -4.56
N SER A 249 6.26 4.33 -5.30
CA SER A 249 6.39 3.01 -5.92
C SER A 249 6.45 1.84 -4.92
N ALA A 250 6.56 2.08 -3.62
CA ALA A 250 6.38 1.04 -2.61
C ALA A 250 4.90 0.71 -2.32
N SER A 251 3.94 1.44 -2.92
CA SER A 251 2.50 1.35 -2.61
C SER A 251 1.75 0.44 -3.60
N PRO A 252 1.19 -0.72 -3.16
CA PRO A 252 0.47 -1.65 -4.05
C PRO A 252 -0.64 -1.06 -4.93
N PRO A 253 -1.48 -0.10 -4.48
CA PRO A 253 -2.60 0.38 -5.30
C PRO A 253 -2.20 1.12 -6.59
N ILE A 254 -0.97 1.62 -6.69
CA ILE A 254 -0.45 2.21 -7.95
C ILE A 254 -0.37 1.13 -9.04
N TYR A 255 0.07 -0.07 -8.70
CA TYR A 255 0.14 -1.21 -9.62
C TYR A 255 -1.25 -1.78 -9.93
N TRP A 256 -2.18 -1.78 -8.97
CA TRP A 256 -3.57 -2.13 -9.20
C TRP A 256 -4.25 -1.16 -10.19
N ALA A 257 -4.00 0.14 -10.05
CA ALA A 257 -4.47 1.15 -11.00
C ALA A 257 -3.85 0.99 -12.40
N ALA A 258 -2.54 0.70 -12.51
CA ALA A 258 -1.90 0.41 -13.79
C ALA A 258 -2.51 -0.83 -14.48
N SER A 259 -2.74 -1.90 -13.72
CA SER A 259 -3.37 -3.13 -14.22
C SER A 259 -4.79 -2.86 -14.76
N HIS A 260 -5.61 -2.13 -14.01
CA HIS A 260 -6.96 -1.74 -14.44
C HIS A 260 -6.96 -0.93 -15.75
N ILE A 261 -6.03 0.05 -15.90
CA ILE A 261 -5.88 0.84 -17.13
C ILE A 261 -5.43 -0.03 -18.32
N LEU A 262 -4.59 -1.04 -18.08
CA LEU A 262 -4.04 -1.93 -19.11
C LEU A 262 -5.07 -2.97 -19.60
N VAL A 263 -5.88 -3.52 -18.68
CA VAL A 263 -6.93 -4.50 -18.99
C VAL A 263 -8.13 -3.84 -19.69
N SER A 264 -8.48 -2.60 -19.32
CA SER A 264 -9.68 -1.93 -19.86
C SER A 264 -9.54 -1.63 -21.37
N PRO A 265 -10.43 -2.16 -22.23
CA PRO A 265 -10.29 -2.05 -23.68
C PRO A 265 -10.42 -0.61 -24.20
N LYS A 266 -11.05 0.28 -23.42
CA LYS A 266 -11.21 1.70 -23.75
C LYS A 266 -9.93 2.51 -23.51
N SER A 267 -8.96 2.00 -22.74
CA SER A 267 -7.73 2.72 -22.36
C SER A 267 -6.42 2.10 -22.85
N LYS A 268 -6.46 1.15 -23.80
CA LYS A 268 -5.26 0.46 -24.33
C LYS A 268 -4.07 1.38 -24.65
N ARG A 269 -4.30 2.56 -25.26
CA ARG A 269 -3.24 3.57 -25.53
C ARG A 269 -2.53 4.03 -24.24
N TRP A 270 -3.28 4.29 -23.17
CA TRP A 270 -2.73 4.66 -21.86
C TRP A 270 -2.01 3.49 -21.19
N GLY A 271 -2.52 2.27 -21.35
CA GLY A 271 -1.83 1.05 -20.91
C GLY A 271 -0.44 0.92 -21.54
N TYR A 272 -0.33 1.05 -22.87
CA TYR A 272 0.96 1.06 -23.56
C TYR A 272 1.88 2.18 -23.09
N LEU A 273 1.37 3.41 -22.88
CA LEU A 273 2.17 4.52 -22.37
C LEU A 273 2.72 4.24 -20.96
N ILE A 274 1.95 3.61 -20.07
CA ILE A 274 2.41 3.22 -18.73
C ILE A 274 3.50 2.14 -18.83
N CYS A 275 3.32 1.13 -19.68
CA CYS A 275 4.33 0.09 -19.90
C CYS A 275 5.64 0.65 -20.48
N ILE A 276 5.55 1.52 -21.49
CA ILE A 276 6.70 2.22 -22.08
C ILE A 276 7.40 3.08 -21.02
N TYR A 277 6.65 3.81 -20.20
CA TYR A 277 7.22 4.61 -19.11
C TYR A 277 7.95 3.74 -18.08
N PHE A 278 7.37 2.63 -17.61
CA PHE A 278 8.05 1.75 -16.64
C PHE A 278 9.32 1.13 -17.21
N ILE A 279 9.31 0.68 -18.47
CA ILE A 279 10.50 0.14 -19.15
C ILE A 279 11.57 1.24 -19.30
N ALA A 280 11.19 2.42 -19.79
CA ALA A 280 12.11 3.55 -19.97
C ALA A 280 12.69 4.03 -18.64
N TYR A 281 11.89 4.12 -17.58
CA TYR A 281 12.31 4.52 -16.24
C TYR A 281 13.32 3.51 -15.65
N ILE A 282 13.11 2.19 -15.83
CA ILE A 282 14.07 1.17 -15.39
C ILE A 282 15.38 1.27 -16.19
N LEU A 283 15.32 1.33 -17.52
CA LEU A 283 16.52 1.38 -18.38
C LEU A 283 17.33 2.67 -18.16
N LEU A 284 16.65 3.83 -18.15
CA LEU A 284 17.28 5.13 -17.92
C LEU A 284 17.81 5.25 -16.49
N GLY A 285 17.08 4.69 -15.50
CA GLY A 285 17.52 4.64 -14.11
C GLY A 285 18.80 3.83 -13.93
N SER A 286 18.86 2.63 -14.50
CA SER A 286 20.08 1.80 -14.49
C SER A 286 21.26 2.50 -15.18
N LEU A 287 21.03 3.14 -16.33
CA LEU A 287 22.07 3.86 -17.08
C LEU A 287 22.59 5.08 -16.30
N LEU A 288 21.71 5.93 -15.77
CA LEU A 288 22.10 7.12 -15.00
C LEU A 288 22.80 6.75 -13.69
N PHE A 289 22.27 5.75 -12.96
CA PHE A 289 22.86 5.28 -11.70
C PHE A 289 24.26 4.70 -11.89
N THR A 290 24.47 3.90 -12.94
CA THR A 290 25.80 3.33 -13.27
C THR A 290 26.82 4.41 -13.65
N ASN A 291 26.35 5.56 -14.15
CA ASN A 291 27.16 6.73 -14.48
C ASN A 291 27.18 7.79 -13.36
N PHE A 292 26.78 7.44 -12.13
CA PHE A 292 26.73 8.32 -10.95
C PHE A 292 25.86 9.60 -11.08
N TYR A 293 24.98 9.66 -12.07
CA TYR A 293 24.04 10.79 -12.23
C TYR A 293 22.87 10.69 -11.23
N PRO A 294 22.33 11.83 -10.75
CA PRO A 294 21.20 11.84 -9.83
C PRO A 294 19.93 11.33 -10.51
N PHE A 295 19.40 10.20 -10.03
CA PHE A 295 18.14 9.62 -10.49
C PHE A 295 17.06 9.64 -9.40
N THR A 296 15.82 9.87 -9.82
CA THR A 296 14.62 10.11 -8.99
C THR A 296 13.99 8.83 -8.46
#